data_AF-A0A352KN62-F1
#
_entry.id   AF-A0A352KN62-F1
#
_cell.length_a   1.000
_cell.length_b   1.000
_cell.length_c   1.000
_cell.angle_alpha   90.00
_cell.angle_beta   90.00
_cell.angle_gamma   90.00
#
_symmetry.space_group_name_H-M   'P 1'
#
loop_
_entity.id
_entity.type
_entity.pdbx_description
1 polymer ?
#
loop_
_entity_poly.entity_id
_entity_poly.type
_entity_poly.pdbx_seq_one_letter_code
_entity_poly.pdbx_strand_id
1 'polypeptide(L)'
;MIIRLTIGIFVGITVATLAALLMIISFTGNEKDTIVRISALAFIGVWLGSIVLSVYAKNGFSAAGRMLLIGAVLIYALPLATFVFSGQQISSLGANPGVLAGIFAAMSALVGGIIGAVSGILGFILGTLALFSGVVLVRVGQMVDDTRRNPSKEILPEE
;
A
#
# COMPACT_ATOMS: atom_id res chain seq x y z
N MET A 1 15.72 -8.84 -18.25
CA MET A 1 16.18 -8.06 -17.07
C MET A 1 15.61 -6.65 -17.08
N ILE A 2 15.78 -5.89 -18.18
CA ILE A 2 15.31 -4.50 -18.32
C ILE A 2 13.84 -4.31 -17.96
N ILE A 3 12.91 -5.09 -18.55
CA ILE A 3 11.47 -4.99 -18.26
C ILE A 3 11.13 -5.16 -16.76
N ARG A 4 11.81 -6.08 -16.06
CA ARG A 4 11.61 -6.30 -14.62
C ARG A 4 12.10 -5.11 -13.81
N LEU A 5 13.26 -4.56 -14.16
CA LEU A 5 13.79 -3.38 -13.50
C LEU A 5 12.86 -2.17 -13.69
N THR A 6 12.35 -1.96 -14.91
CA THR A 6 11.41 -0.88 -15.22
C THR A 6 10.13 -1.00 -14.40
N ILE A 7 9.51 -2.20 -14.36
CA ILE A 7 8.33 -2.46 -13.51
C ILE A 7 8.65 -2.14 -12.05
N GLY A 8 9.83 -2.56 -11.58
CA GLY A 8 10.21 -2.36 -10.19
C GLY A 8 10.39 -0.89 -9.81
N ILE A 9 10.93 -0.08 -10.72
CA ILE A 9 11.07 1.36 -10.52
C ILE A 9 9.70 2.02 -10.53
N PHE A 10 8.88 1.81 -11.57
CA PHE A 10 7.62 2.53 -11.73
C PHE A 10 6.55 2.09 -10.72
N VAL A 11 6.30 0.78 -10.60
CA VAL A 11 5.29 0.26 -9.66
C VAL A 11 5.78 0.38 -8.22
N GLY A 12 7.09 0.21 -7.99
CA GLY A 12 7.69 0.41 -6.66
C GLY A 12 7.55 1.84 -6.15
N ILE A 13 7.65 2.87 -7.01
CA ILE A 13 7.40 4.26 -6.61
C ILE A 13 5.97 4.44 -6.09
N THR A 14 4.99 3.84 -6.74
CA THR A 14 3.59 3.93 -6.31
C THR A 14 3.39 3.32 -4.92
N VAL A 15 3.93 2.12 -4.69
CA VAL A 15 3.84 1.41 -3.40
C VAL A 15 4.60 2.17 -2.31
N ALA A 16 5.78 2.70 -2.63
CA ALA A 16 6.58 3.50 -1.70
C ALA A 16 5.91 4.82 -1.32
N THR A 17 5.30 5.51 -2.28
CA THR A 17 4.50 6.72 -2.03
C THR A 17 3.35 6.43 -1.09
N LEU A 18 2.65 5.31 -1.30
CA LEU A 18 1.56 4.90 -0.43
C LEU A 18 2.04 4.60 1.00
N ALA A 19 3.17 3.90 1.15
CA ALA A 19 3.79 3.66 2.45
C ALA A 19 4.18 4.96 3.16
N ALA A 20 4.77 5.91 2.43
CA ALA A 20 5.14 7.21 2.97
C ALA A 20 3.91 7.99 3.47
N LEU A 21 2.83 7.99 2.69
CA LEU A 21 1.56 8.62 3.07
C LEU A 21 0.98 8.00 4.35
N LEU A 22 0.99 6.68 4.46
CA LEU A 22 0.54 6.00 5.68
C LEU A 22 1.33 6.44 6.91
N MET A 23 2.66 6.60 6.79
CA MET A 23 3.49 7.06 7.90
C MET A 23 3.22 8.52 8.24
N ILE A 24 3.02 9.40 7.25
CA ILE A 24 2.66 10.80 7.50
C ILE A 24 1.35 10.88 8.30
N ILE A 25 0.33 10.12 7.89
CA ILE A 25 -0.97 10.09 8.55
C ILE A 25 -0.84 9.53 9.97
N SER A 26 -0.12 8.42 10.14
CA SER A 26 0.00 7.71 11.43
C SER A 26 0.83 8.47 12.47
N PHE A 27 1.79 9.29 12.04
CA PHE A 27 2.70 10.02 12.92
C PHE A 27 2.45 11.52 12.99
N THR A 28 1.32 12.01 12.45
CA THR A 28 0.98 13.46 12.43
C THR A 28 1.06 14.13 13.82
N GLY A 29 0.82 13.39 14.91
CA GLY A 29 0.93 13.92 16.28
C GLY A 29 2.35 14.20 16.78
N ASN A 30 3.40 13.85 16.02
CA ASN A 30 4.80 14.06 16.41
C ASN A 30 5.38 15.36 15.84
N GLU A 31 6.61 15.70 16.26
CA GLU A 31 7.37 16.80 15.68
C GLU A 31 7.52 16.68 14.16
N LYS A 32 7.45 17.81 13.45
CA LYS A 32 7.53 17.86 11.98
C LYS A 32 8.78 17.15 11.45
N ASP A 33 9.92 17.34 12.10
CA ASP A 33 11.18 16.71 11.70
C ASP A 33 11.14 15.19 11.84
N THR A 34 10.43 14.68 12.84
CA THR A 34 10.25 13.24 13.06
C THR A 34 9.36 12.64 11.97
N ILE A 35 8.26 13.32 11.61
CA ILE A 35 7.34 12.87 10.55
C ILE A 35 8.07 12.77 9.21
N VAL A 36 8.81 13.82 8.84
CA VAL A 36 9.56 13.87 7.58
C VAL A 36 10.62 12.75 7.53
N ARG A 37 11.37 12.54 8.62
CA ARG A 37 12.40 11.49 8.68
C ARG A 37 11.81 10.10 8.56
N ILE A 38 10.78 9.78 9.33
CA ILE A 38 10.16 8.45 9.35
C ILE A 38 9.51 8.15 7.99
N SER A 39 8.78 9.11 7.41
CA SER A 39 8.13 8.95 6.11
C SER A 39 9.15 8.82 4.97
N ALA A 40 10.25 9.58 4.98
CA ALA A 40 11.33 9.44 4.03
C ALA A 40 12.03 8.07 4.13
N LEU A 41 12.30 7.59 5.35
CA LEU A 41 12.87 6.26 5.57
C LEU A 41 11.94 5.15 5.08
N ALA A 42 10.65 5.25 5.37
CA ALA A 42 9.66 4.29 4.87
C ALA A 42 9.56 4.31 3.35
N PHE A 43 9.56 5.50 2.73
CA PHE A 43 9.58 5.64 1.27
C PHE A 43 10.78 4.91 0.67
N ILE A 44 12.00 5.27 1.12
CA ILE A 44 13.24 4.72 0.57
C ILE A 44 13.32 3.21 0.81
N GLY A 45 12.97 2.75 2.01
CA GLY A 45 13.00 1.32 2.37
C GLY A 45 12.04 0.50 1.51
N VAL A 46 10.79 0.95 1.36
CA VAL A 46 9.79 0.26 0.53
C VAL A 46 10.13 0.35 -0.95
N TRP A 47 10.66 1.47 -1.41
CA TRP A 47 11.08 1.65 -2.81
C TRP A 47 12.23 0.72 -3.18
N LEU A 48 13.31 0.71 -2.39
CA LEU A 48 14.45 -0.17 -2.60
C LEU A 48 14.04 -1.64 -2.47
N GLY A 49 13.22 -1.98 -1.46
CA GLY A 49 12.67 -3.32 -1.29
C GLY A 49 11.85 -3.77 -2.51
N SER A 50 11.09 -2.86 -3.11
CA SER A 50 10.34 -3.12 -4.35
C SER A 50 11.28 -3.41 -5.51
N ILE A 51 12.33 -2.59 -5.72
CA ILE A 51 13.32 -2.84 -6.78
C ILE A 51 13.95 -4.23 -6.61
N VAL A 52 14.37 -4.57 -5.38
CA VAL A 52 14.94 -5.88 -5.05
C VAL A 52 13.96 -7.01 -5.40
N LEU A 53 12.71 -6.93 -4.92
CA LEU A 53 11.67 -7.91 -5.23
C LEU A 53 11.41 -8.06 -6.73
N SER A 54 11.51 -6.97 -7.49
CA SER A 54 11.35 -6.98 -8.94
C SER A 54 12.48 -7.71 -9.66
N VAL A 55 13.72 -7.47 -9.24
CA VAL A 55 14.91 -8.08 -9.85
C VAL A 55 14.92 -9.59 -9.62
N TYR A 56 14.52 -10.04 -8.43
CA TYR A 56 14.42 -11.46 -8.08
C TYR A 56 13.19 -12.17 -8.66
N ALA A 57 12.23 -11.46 -9.26
CA ALA A 57 11.09 -12.09 -9.90
C ALA A 57 11.52 -12.82 -11.18
N LYS A 58 10.91 -13.98 -11.45
CA LYS A 58 11.22 -14.79 -12.63
C LYS A 58 10.88 -14.05 -13.94
N ASN A 59 9.74 -13.36 -13.96
CA ASN A 59 9.25 -12.57 -15.08
C ASN A 59 8.60 -11.24 -14.64
N GLY A 60 8.32 -10.37 -15.61
CA GLY A 60 7.74 -9.04 -15.36
C GLY A 60 6.36 -9.09 -14.73
N PHE A 61 5.51 -10.04 -15.15
CA PHE A 61 4.17 -10.23 -14.60
C PHE A 61 4.20 -10.63 -13.12
N SER A 62 5.09 -11.55 -12.74
CA SER A 62 5.29 -11.95 -11.34
C SER A 62 5.85 -10.80 -10.50
N ALA A 63 6.74 -9.97 -11.06
CA ALA A 63 7.24 -8.78 -10.40
C ALA A 63 6.11 -7.79 -10.09
N ALA A 64 5.32 -7.43 -11.12
CA ALA A 64 4.18 -6.54 -10.99
C ALA A 64 3.14 -7.10 -10.01
N GLY A 65 2.83 -8.39 -10.12
CA GLY A 65 1.86 -9.06 -9.26
C GLY A 65 2.26 -9.02 -7.79
N ARG A 66 3.53 -9.31 -7.45
CA ARG A 66 4.04 -9.21 -6.07
C ARG A 66 3.97 -7.79 -5.52
N MET A 67 4.23 -6.78 -6.35
CA MET A 67 4.12 -5.39 -5.93
C MET A 67 2.69 -4.95 -5.70
N LEU A 68 1.75 -5.38 -6.53
CA LEU A 68 0.32 -5.14 -6.31
C LEU A 68 -0.18 -5.80 -5.04
N LEU A 69 0.33 -6.98 -4.68
CA LEU A 69 0.00 -7.64 -3.41
C LEU A 69 0.50 -6.83 -2.21
N ILE A 70 1.74 -6.31 -2.26
CA ILE A 70 2.27 -5.43 -1.20
C ILE A 70 1.47 -4.12 -1.15
N GLY A 71 1.17 -3.53 -2.31
CA GLY A 71 0.30 -2.37 -2.42
C GLY A 71 -1.08 -2.62 -1.82
N ALA A 72 -1.70 -3.78 -2.08
CA ALA A 72 -2.98 -4.16 -1.50
C ALA A 72 -2.94 -4.17 0.04
N VAL A 73 -1.89 -4.76 0.63
CA VAL A 73 -1.69 -4.77 2.09
C VAL A 73 -1.60 -3.34 2.64
N LEU A 74 -0.85 -2.46 1.98
CA LEU A 74 -0.75 -1.06 2.38
C LEU A 74 -2.09 -0.31 2.22
N ILE A 75 -2.84 -0.57 1.15
CA ILE A 75 -4.15 0.03 0.94
C ILE A 75 -5.12 -0.41 2.04
N TYR A 76 -5.09 -1.69 2.44
CA TYR A 76 -5.88 -2.18 3.59
C TYR A 76 -5.45 -1.58 4.92
N ALA A 77 -4.25 -1.00 5.01
CA ALA A 77 -3.79 -0.29 6.21
C ALA A 77 -4.26 1.19 6.25
N LEU A 78 -4.76 1.76 5.15
CA LEU A 78 -5.29 3.14 5.12
C LEU A 78 -6.38 3.41 6.17
N PRO A 79 -7.39 2.53 6.35
CA PRO A 79 -8.44 2.75 7.36
C PRO A 79 -7.89 2.75 8.79
N LEU A 80 -6.84 1.96 9.04
CA LEU A 80 -6.16 1.93 10.34
C LEU A 80 -5.39 3.24 10.56
N ALA A 81 -4.70 3.74 9.54
CA ALA A 81 -3.97 5.01 9.62
C ALA A 81 -4.92 6.20 9.87
N THR A 82 -6.06 6.26 9.18
CA THR A 82 -7.06 7.31 9.39
C THR A 82 -7.72 7.23 10.76
N PHE A 83 -7.93 6.02 11.29
CA PHE A 83 -8.38 5.81 12.66
C PHE A 83 -7.37 6.37 13.68
N VAL A 84 -6.08 6.03 13.54
CA VAL A 84 -5.01 6.53 14.41
C VAL A 84 -4.91 8.07 14.35
N PHE A 85 -4.94 8.64 13.14
CA PHE A 85 -4.93 10.09 12.94
C PHE A 85 -6.09 10.78 13.68
N SER A 86 -7.30 10.23 13.54
CA SER A 86 -8.50 10.78 14.19
C SER A 86 -8.38 10.73 15.71
N GLY A 87 -7.89 9.60 16.25
CA GLY A 87 -7.62 9.45 17.68
C GLY A 87 -6.60 10.46 18.21
N GLN A 88 -5.52 10.71 17.46
CA GLN A 88 -4.52 11.72 17.82
C GLN A 88 -5.10 13.14 17.89
N GLN A 89 -5.97 13.51 16.94
CA GLN A 89 -6.64 14.82 16.93
C GLN A 89 -7.64 14.98 18.09
N ILE A 90 -8.41 13.95 18.40
CA ILE A 90 -9.32 13.98 19.57
C ILE A 90 -8.52 14.13 20.87
N SER A 91 -7.43 13.37 21.00
CA SER A 91 -6.57 13.43 22.19
C SER A 91 -5.91 14.80 22.36
N SER A 92 -5.42 15.42 21.28
CA SER A 92 -4.76 16.73 21.35
C SER A 92 -5.75 17.85 21.67
N LEU A 93 -6.97 17.79 21.14
CA LEU A 93 -8.03 18.76 21.40
C LEU A 93 -8.62 18.59 22.80
N GLY A 94 -8.79 17.35 23.27
CA GLY A 94 -9.30 17.04 24.61
C GLY A 94 -8.34 17.36 25.75
N ALA A 95 -7.02 17.39 25.48
CA ALA A 95 -6.01 17.76 26.46
C ALA A 95 -5.95 19.28 26.74
N ASN A 96 -6.59 20.12 25.92
CA ASN A 96 -6.61 21.56 26.12
C ASN A 96 -7.84 21.96 26.98
N PRO A 97 -7.65 22.50 28.20
CA PRO A 97 -8.76 22.92 29.04
C PRO A 97 -9.36 24.23 28.51
N GLY A 98 -10.39 24.12 27.68
CA GLY A 98 -11.16 25.27 27.18
C GLY A 98 -12.63 24.90 26.97
N VAL A 99 -13.54 25.87 27.13
CA VAL A 99 -15.00 25.67 26.96
C VAL A 99 -15.35 25.12 25.57
N LEU A 100 -14.52 25.43 24.56
CA LEU A 100 -14.68 24.94 23.20
C LEU A 100 -14.01 23.58 22.94
N ALA A 101 -13.20 23.06 23.86
CA ALA A 101 -12.43 21.82 23.65
C ALA A 101 -13.34 20.61 23.41
N GLY A 102 -14.47 20.52 24.14
CA GLY A 102 -15.46 19.47 23.93
C GLY A 102 -16.13 19.53 22.55
N ILE A 103 -16.43 20.74 22.06
CA ILE A 103 -17.01 20.95 20.74
C ILE A 103 -16.00 20.57 19.64
N PHE A 104 -14.74 21.01 19.77
CA PHE A 104 -13.70 20.66 18.80
C PHE A 104 -13.37 19.17 18.80
N ALA A 105 -13.34 18.51 19.97
CA ALA A 105 -13.15 17.07 20.06
C ALA A 105 -14.31 16.31 19.41
N ALA A 106 -15.57 16.73 19.63
CA ALA A 106 -16.74 16.12 18.99
C ALA A 106 -16.73 16.31 17.46
N MET A 107 -16.36 17.50 16.98
CA MET A 107 -16.20 17.78 15.55
C MET A 107 -15.07 16.96 14.93
N SER A 108 -13.94 16.83 15.62
CA SER A 108 -12.82 15.99 15.19
C SER A 108 -13.21 14.51 15.12
N ALA A 109 -13.99 14.02 16.09
CA ALA A 109 -14.51 12.66 16.07
C ALA A 109 -15.48 12.43 14.91
N LEU A 110 -16.36 13.39 14.60
CA LEU A 110 -17.30 13.29 13.49
C LEU A 110 -16.58 13.30 12.14
N VAL A 111 -15.67 14.26 11.93
CA VAL A 111 -14.87 14.36 10.71
C VAL A 111 -13.96 13.14 10.55
N GLY A 112 -13.29 12.73 11.63
CA GLY A 112 -12.44 11.55 11.67
C GLY A 112 -13.21 10.26 11.39
N GLY A 113 -14.44 10.13 11.92
CA GLY A 113 -15.33 9.02 11.64
C GLY A 113 -15.78 8.95 10.18
N ILE A 114 -16.12 10.09 9.56
CA ILE A 114 -16.48 10.16 8.14
C ILE A 114 -15.27 9.81 7.26
N ILE A 115 -14.11 10.42 7.52
CA ILE A 115 -12.87 10.12 6.78
C ILE A 115 -12.48 8.65 6.98
N GLY A 116 -12.62 8.12 8.19
CA GLY A 116 -12.41 6.72 8.53
C GLY A 116 -13.34 5.78 7.73
N ALA A 117 -14.62 6.10 7.64
CA ALA A 117 -15.59 5.30 6.87
C ALA A 117 -15.30 5.34 5.36
N VAL A 118 -15.04 6.53 4.80
CA VAL A 118 -14.74 6.70 3.38
C VAL A 118 -13.42 6.02 3.02
N SER A 119 -12.37 6.22 3.83
CA SER A 119 -11.09 5.52 3.64
C SER A 119 -11.22 4.01 3.84
N GLY A 120 -12.10 3.55 4.72
CA GLY A 120 -12.52 2.17 4.88
C GLY A 120 -13.04 1.56 3.59
N ILE A 121 -14.06 2.19 2.99
CA ILE A 121 -14.69 1.73 1.75
C ILE A 121 -13.69 1.77 0.59
N LEU A 122 -12.98 2.90 0.42
CA LEU A 122 -12.01 3.05 -0.65
C LEU A 122 -10.84 2.08 -0.50
N GLY A 123 -10.31 1.93 0.72
CA GLY A 123 -9.25 0.99 1.05
C GLY A 123 -9.68 -0.45 0.78
N PHE A 124 -10.91 -0.82 1.13
CA PHE A 124 -11.44 -2.14 0.82
C PHE A 124 -11.56 -2.39 -0.68
N ILE A 125 -12.15 -1.46 -1.44
CA ILE A 125 -12.34 -1.61 -2.89
C ILE A 125 -10.99 -1.67 -3.61
N LEU A 126 -10.13 -0.67 -3.38
CA LEU A 126 -8.82 -0.59 -4.03
C LEU A 126 -7.90 -1.73 -3.60
N GLY A 127 -7.96 -2.12 -2.32
CA GLY A 127 -7.20 -3.25 -1.78
C GLY A 127 -7.62 -4.56 -2.43
N THR A 128 -8.93 -4.77 -2.59
CA THR A 128 -9.48 -5.98 -3.24
C THR A 128 -9.10 -6.02 -4.72
N LEU A 129 -9.21 -4.90 -5.44
CA LEU A 129 -8.81 -4.81 -6.85
C LEU A 129 -7.31 -5.07 -7.03
N ALA A 130 -6.46 -4.46 -6.19
CA ALA A 130 -5.02 -4.68 -6.21
C ALA A 130 -4.66 -6.13 -5.86
N LEU A 131 -5.34 -6.72 -4.88
CA LEU A 131 -5.13 -8.11 -4.47
C LEU A 131 -5.54 -9.08 -5.59
N PHE A 132 -6.72 -8.92 -6.16
CA PHE A 132 -7.20 -9.74 -7.27
C PHE A 132 -6.26 -9.63 -8.48
N SER A 133 -5.93 -8.41 -8.89
CA SER A 133 -5.02 -8.16 -10.02
C SER A 133 -3.63 -8.73 -9.75
N GLY A 134 -3.12 -8.60 -8.52
CA GLY A 134 -1.85 -9.15 -8.09
C GLY A 134 -1.81 -10.68 -8.18
N VAL A 135 -2.84 -11.36 -7.66
CA VAL A 135 -2.96 -12.83 -7.72
C VAL A 135 -3.02 -13.31 -9.17
N VAL A 136 -3.85 -12.65 -10.01
CA VAL A 136 -3.97 -13.01 -11.43
C VAL A 136 -2.63 -12.84 -12.15
N LEU A 137 -1.94 -11.72 -11.97
CA LEU A 137 -0.65 -11.47 -12.62
C LEU A 137 0.44 -12.46 -12.17
N VAL A 138 0.44 -12.88 -10.89
CA VAL A 138 1.35 -13.92 -10.42
C VAL A 138 1.05 -15.26 -11.10
N ARG A 139 -0.23 -15.66 -11.19
CA ARG A 139 -0.62 -16.93 -11.84
C ARG A 139 -0.31 -16.92 -13.34
N VAL A 140 -0.66 -15.84 -14.05
CA VAL A 140 -0.31 -15.68 -15.47
C VAL A 140 1.21 -15.74 -15.65
N GLY A 141 1.97 -15.10 -14.75
CA GLY A 141 3.41 -15.21 -14.74
C GLY A 141 3.89 -16.66 -14.58
N GLN A 142 3.28 -17.46 -13.71
CA GLN A 142 3.65 -18.87 -13.56
C GLN A 142 3.35 -19.69 -14.83
N MET A 143 2.18 -19.52 -15.43
CA MET A 143 1.79 -20.20 -16.67
C MET A 143 2.76 -19.90 -17.81
N VAL A 144 3.10 -18.62 -18.01
CA VAL A 144 4.05 -18.20 -19.06
C VAL A 144 5.44 -18.81 -18.86
N ASP A 145 5.88 -18.91 -17.60
CA ASP A 145 7.17 -19.54 -17.27
C ASP A 145 7.14 -21.06 -17.50
N ASP A 146 6.01 -21.72 -17.20
CA ASP A 146 5.84 -23.16 -17.38
C ASP A 146 5.79 -23.54 -18.88
N THR A 147 5.05 -22.77 -19.69
CA THR A 147 5.03 -22.94 -21.17
C THR A 147 6.43 -22.75 -21.77
N ARG A 148 7.21 -21.78 -21.29
CA ARG A 148 8.61 -21.60 -21.75
C ARG A 148 9.53 -22.75 -21.37
N ARG A 149 9.28 -23.45 -20.27
CA ARG A 149 10.12 -24.56 -19.79
C ARG A 149 9.80 -25.88 -20.47
N ASN A 150 8.58 -26.10 -20.95
CA ASN A 150 8.17 -27.35 -21.59
C ASN A 150 7.20 -27.11 -22.76
N PRO A 151 7.71 -26.72 -23.94
CA PRO A 151 6.87 -26.41 -25.11
C PRO A 151 6.16 -27.64 -25.70
N SER A 152 6.64 -28.86 -25.41
CA SER A 152 6.05 -30.11 -25.90
C SER A 152 4.69 -30.46 -25.28
N LYS A 153 4.28 -29.81 -24.18
CA LYS A 153 2.96 -30.04 -23.55
C LYS A 153 1.78 -29.45 -24.34
N GLU A 154 2.02 -28.56 -25.31
CA GLU A 154 0.96 -27.98 -26.15
C GLU A 154 0.66 -28.78 -27.43
N ILE A 155 1.51 -29.74 -27.81
CA ILE A 155 1.48 -30.35 -29.16
C ILE A 155 0.76 -31.72 -29.19
N LEU A 156 0.40 -32.29 -28.06
CA LEU A 156 -0.34 -33.55 -28.03
C LEU A 156 -1.78 -33.29 -27.60
N PRO A 157 -2.74 -33.19 -28.54
CA PRO A 157 -4.12 -33.51 -28.19
C PRO A 157 -4.10 -34.95 -27.67
N GLU A 158 -4.56 -35.13 -26.43
CA GLU A 158 -4.87 -36.46 -25.92
C GLU A 158 -6.00 -37.03 -26.79
N GLU A 159 -5.64 -37.88 -27.76
CA GLU A 159 -6.54 -38.82 -28.40
C GLU A 159 -6.81 -40.02 -27.48
#